data_AF-A0A834UN89-F1
#
_entry.id   AF-A0A834UN89-F1
#
_cell.length_a   1.000
_cell.length_b   1.000
_cell.length_c   1.000
_cell.angle_alpha   90.00
_cell.angle_beta   90.00
_cell.angle_gamma   90.00
#
_symmetry.space_group_name_H-M   'P 1'
#
loop_
_entity.id
_entity.type
_entity.pdbx_description
1 polymer ?
#
loop_
_entity_poly.entity_id
_entity_poly.type
_entity_poly.pdbx_seq_one_letter_code
_entity_poly.pdbx_strand_id
1 'polypeptide(L)'
;MASRNISSVFGEGSVSERTIRWWFEKFRSGDLSLKNEPRGRPKSVLDEDHLRALVEANPQTAIRGLAADLGVSATTVARHLAAIGKVKKLDKWVGTTPVDG
;
A
#
# COMPACT_ATOMS: atom_id res chain seq x y z
N MET A 1 31.84 17.95 7.47
CA MET A 1 31.69 19.24 6.76
C MET A 1 30.27 19.41 6.23
N ALA A 2 29.73 18.51 5.40
CA ALA A 2 28.36 18.64 4.86
C ALA A 2 27.27 18.81 5.94
N SER A 3 27.32 18.02 7.03
CA SER A 3 26.33 18.13 8.14
C SER A 3 26.33 19.52 8.77
N ARG A 4 27.51 20.09 9.03
CA ARG A 4 27.67 21.42 9.62
C ARG A 4 27.16 22.51 8.69
N ASN A 5 27.44 22.41 7.39
CA ASN A 5 26.99 23.40 6.40
C ASN A 5 25.47 23.36 6.20
N ILE A 6 24.86 22.18 6.22
CA ILE A 6 23.41 22.03 6.13
C ILE A 6 22.78 22.56 7.42
N SER A 7 23.30 22.18 8.59
CA SER A 7 22.78 22.66 9.86
C SER A 7 22.96 24.15 10.09
N SER A 8 23.99 24.79 9.53
CA SER A 8 24.15 26.25 9.64
C SER A 8 23.08 27.03 8.86
N VAL A 9 22.46 26.43 7.83
CA VAL A 9 21.40 27.07 7.02
C VAL A 9 20.01 26.64 7.48
N PHE A 10 19.85 25.37 7.85
CA PHE A 10 18.53 24.75 8.11
C PHE A 10 18.26 24.44 9.59
N GLY A 11 19.23 24.67 10.48
CA GLY A 11 19.12 24.42 11.91
C GLY A 11 19.79 23.11 12.38
N GLU A 12 19.94 22.98 13.69
CA GLU A 12 20.46 21.74 14.27
C GLU A 12 19.46 20.59 14.05
N GLY A 13 19.97 19.41 13.67
CA GLY A 13 19.14 18.23 13.43
C GLY A 13 18.44 18.14 12.07
N SER A 14 18.68 19.08 11.14
CA SER A 14 18.05 19.05 9.80
C SER A 14 18.38 17.79 8.99
N VAL A 15 19.53 17.18 9.23
CA VAL A 15 19.95 15.95 8.55
C VAL A 15 20.80 15.09 9.49
N SER A 16 20.60 13.76 9.43
CA SER A 16 21.45 12.82 10.17
C SER A 16 22.75 12.53 9.40
N GLU A 17 23.82 12.19 10.11
CA GLU A 17 25.08 11.77 9.46
C GLU A 17 24.88 10.55 8.56
N ARG A 18 23.99 9.63 8.96
CA ARG A 18 23.61 8.45 8.16
C ARG A 18 23.00 8.85 6.82
N THR A 19 22.11 9.84 6.83
CA THR A 19 21.48 10.36 5.61
C THR A 19 22.50 10.98 4.66
N ILE A 20 23.45 11.76 5.20
CA ILE A 20 24.52 12.37 4.39
C ILE A 20 25.39 11.29 3.75
N ARG A 21 25.82 10.30 4.53
CA ARG A 21 26.67 9.22 4.03
C ARG A 21 26.00 8.46 2.88
N TRP A 22 24.72 8.12 3.05
CA TRP A 22 23.93 7.46 2.01
C TRP A 22 23.84 8.28 0.72
N TRP A 23 23.57 9.59 0.82
CA TRP A 23 23.54 10.48 -0.36
C TRP A 23 24.92 10.58 -1.03
N PHE A 24 26.00 10.66 -0.26
CA PHE A 24 27.35 10.68 -0.81
C PHE A 24 27.69 9.39 -1.56
N GLU A 25 27.32 8.22 -1.02
CA GLU A 25 27.50 6.93 -1.69
C GLU A 25 26.69 6.84 -2.99
N LYS A 26 25.42 7.26 -2.94
CA LYS A 26 24.51 7.31 -4.09
C LYS A 26 25.04 8.22 -5.20
N PHE A 27 25.49 9.42 -4.86
CA PHE A 27 26.07 10.34 -5.85
C PHE A 27 27.40 9.83 -6.41
N ARG A 28 28.22 9.16 -5.58
CA ARG A 28 29.47 8.53 -6.03
C ARG A 28 29.26 7.36 -6.99
N SER A 29 28.12 6.66 -6.92
CA SER A 29 27.79 5.60 -7.88
C SER A 29 27.23 6.13 -9.20
N GLY A 30 27.11 7.45 -9.35
CA GLY A 30 26.60 8.11 -10.57
C GLY A 30 25.09 8.31 -10.56
N ASP A 31 24.38 7.85 -9.54
CA ASP A 31 22.95 8.14 -9.38
C ASP A 31 22.76 9.49 -8.68
N LEU A 32 22.59 10.54 -9.48
CA LEU A 32 22.32 11.90 -9.01
C LEU A 32 20.81 12.18 -8.80
N SER A 33 19.96 11.16 -8.88
CA SER A 33 18.51 11.32 -8.74
C SER A 33 18.13 11.68 -7.31
N LEU A 34 17.45 12.81 -7.16
CA LEU A 34 16.82 13.23 -5.90
C LEU A 34 15.43 12.61 -5.70
N LYS A 35 14.93 11.83 -6.67
CA LYS A 35 13.61 11.22 -6.57
C LYS A 35 13.61 10.16 -5.47
N ASN A 36 12.55 10.14 -4.67
CA ASN A 36 12.30 9.03 -3.77
C ASN A 36 12.15 7.75 -4.60
N GLU A 37 12.89 6.72 -4.23
CA GLU A 37 12.71 5.39 -4.79
C GLU A 37 11.31 4.86 -4.44
N PRO A 38 10.70 4.02 -5.30
CA PRO A 38 9.46 3.34 -4.98
C PRO A 38 9.58 2.63 -3.64
N ARG A 39 8.80 3.06 -2.65
CA ARG A 39 8.75 2.40 -1.36
C ARG A 39 7.80 1.21 -1.48
N GLY A 40 8.27 0.03 -1.10
CA GLY A 40 7.42 -1.15 -1.01
C GLY A 40 6.28 -0.90 -0.02
N ARG A 41 5.05 -1.26 -0.38
CA ARG A 41 3.94 -1.34 0.56
C ARG A 41 4.08 -2.64 1.37
N PRO A 42 3.79 -2.65 2.68
CA PRO A 42 3.66 -3.90 3.41
C PRO A 42 2.72 -4.86 2.69
N LYS A 43 3.06 -6.16 2.68
CA LYS A 43 2.19 -7.19 2.10
C LYS A 43 0.84 -7.16 2.81
N SER A 44 -0.24 -7.32 2.04
CA SER A 44 -1.56 -7.55 2.62
C SER A 44 -1.54 -8.84 3.43
N VAL A 45 -2.10 -8.80 4.64
CA VAL A 45 -2.34 -9.99 5.47
C VAL A 45 -3.56 -10.77 4.97
N LEU A 46 -4.41 -10.12 4.17
CA LEU A 46 -5.68 -10.66 3.71
C LEU A 46 -5.45 -11.57 2.49
N ASP A 47 -5.79 -12.85 2.65
CA ASP A 47 -5.82 -13.84 1.58
C ASP A 47 -7.02 -13.59 0.66
N GLU A 48 -6.72 -13.25 -0.60
CA GLU A 48 -7.72 -12.89 -1.61
C GLU A 48 -8.51 -14.10 -2.11
N ASP A 49 -7.92 -15.30 -2.09
CA ASP A 49 -8.62 -16.52 -2.49
C ASP A 49 -9.61 -16.95 -1.42
N HIS A 50 -9.22 -16.81 -0.13
CA HIS A 50 -10.14 -17.00 0.98
C HIS A 50 -11.30 -16.00 0.95
N LEU A 51 -11.02 -14.71 0.69
CA LEU A 51 -12.06 -13.69 0.55
C LEU A 51 -13.00 -14.01 -0.63
N ARG A 52 -12.46 -14.49 -1.76
CA ARG A 52 -13.28 -14.90 -2.90
C ARG A 52 -14.20 -16.06 -2.53
N ALA A 53 -13.68 -17.09 -1.85
CA ALA A 53 -14.47 -18.24 -1.42
C ALA A 53 -15.65 -17.84 -0.51
N LEU A 54 -15.43 -16.95 0.47
CA LEU A 54 -16.49 -16.45 1.36
C LEU A 54 -17.61 -15.72 0.60
N VAL A 55 -17.24 -14.91 -0.39
CA VAL A 55 -18.19 -14.14 -1.20
C VAL A 55 -18.98 -15.03 -2.15
N GLU A 56 -18.36 -16.04 -2.76
CA GLU A 56 -19.07 -16.99 -3.62
C GLU A 56 -20.02 -17.90 -2.82
N ALA A 57 -19.60 -18.32 -1.62
CA ALA A 57 -20.43 -19.14 -0.75
C ALA A 57 -21.67 -18.39 -0.24
N ASN A 58 -21.53 -17.09 0.03
CA ASN A 58 -22.66 -16.24 0.41
C ASN A 58 -22.59 -14.85 -0.27
N PRO A 59 -23.20 -14.70 -1.46
CA PRO A 59 -23.15 -13.46 -2.22
C PRO A 59 -23.86 -12.26 -1.57
N GLN A 60 -24.63 -12.46 -0.50
CA GLN A 60 -25.33 -11.41 0.25
C GLN A 60 -24.54 -10.92 1.47
N THR A 61 -23.32 -11.44 1.69
CA THR A 61 -22.57 -11.12 2.91
C THR A 61 -22.24 -9.63 2.99
N ALA A 62 -22.53 -9.03 4.15
CA ALA A 62 -22.20 -7.65 4.44
C ALA A 62 -20.69 -7.48 4.68
N ILE A 63 -20.11 -6.38 4.18
CA ILE A 63 -18.69 -6.04 4.35
C ILE A 63 -18.28 -6.03 5.84
N ARG A 64 -19.18 -5.57 6.72
CA ARG A 64 -18.93 -5.53 8.17
C ARG A 64 -18.83 -6.92 8.80
N GLY A 65 -19.58 -7.91 8.29
CA GLY A 65 -19.47 -9.31 8.73
C GLY A 65 -18.14 -9.90 8.31
N LEU A 66 -17.79 -9.77 7.02
CA LEU A 66 -16.50 -10.19 6.49
C LEU A 66 -15.32 -9.56 7.24
N ALA A 67 -15.43 -8.27 7.58
CA ALA A 67 -14.41 -7.57 8.36
C ALA A 67 -14.21 -8.18 9.76
N ALA A 68 -15.30 -8.55 10.43
CA ALA A 68 -15.25 -9.21 11.73
C ALA A 68 -14.64 -10.62 11.62
N ASP A 69 -15.08 -11.41 10.63
CA ASP A 69 -14.61 -12.78 10.42
C ASP A 69 -13.12 -12.84 10.04
N LEU A 70 -12.66 -11.87 9.25
CA LEU A 70 -11.28 -11.78 8.77
C LEU A 70 -10.37 -10.98 9.72
N GLY A 71 -10.91 -10.39 10.78
CA GLY A 71 -10.15 -9.57 11.74
C GLY A 71 -9.50 -8.32 11.12
N VAL A 72 -10.08 -7.76 10.05
CA VAL A 72 -9.55 -6.59 9.33
C VAL A 72 -10.58 -5.46 9.28
N SER A 73 -10.16 -4.26 8.87
CA SER A 73 -11.12 -3.16 8.69
C SER A 73 -12.06 -3.40 7.50
N ALA A 74 -13.29 -2.90 7.60
CA ALA A 74 -14.25 -2.91 6.50
C ALA A 74 -13.71 -2.22 5.23
N THR A 75 -12.88 -1.18 5.39
CA THR A 75 -12.19 -0.51 4.29
C THR A 75 -11.17 -1.41 3.58
N THR A 76 -10.49 -2.27 4.34
CA THR A 76 -9.56 -3.25 3.79
C THR A 76 -10.33 -4.29 2.98
N VAL A 77 -11.40 -4.86 3.54
CA VAL A 77 -12.28 -5.81 2.81
C VAL A 77 -12.81 -5.18 1.52
N ALA A 78 -13.38 -3.97 1.57
CA ALA A 78 -13.91 -3.30 0.38
C ALA A 78 -12.85 -3.09 -0.70
N ARG A 79 -11.63 -2.70 -0.33
CA ARG A 79 -10.51 -2.55 -1.27
C ARG A 79 -10.13 -3.88 -1.91
N HIS A 80 -10.03 -4.96 -1.13
CA HIS A 80 -9.67 -6.27 -1.66
C HIS A 80 -10.78 -6.84 -2.55
N LEU A 81 -12.06 -6.65 -2.21
CA LEU A 81 -13.18 -7.00 -3.07
C LEU A 81 -13.10 -6.32 -4.43
N ALA A 82 -12.82 -5.01 -4.45
CA ALA A 82 -12.61 -4.29 -5.70
C ALA A 82 -11.40 -4.81 -6.50
N ALA A 83 -10.29 -5.14 -5.82
CA ALA A 83 -9.09 -5.69 -6.46
C ALA A 83 -9.35 -7.05 -7.13
N ILE A 84 -10.22 -7.89 -6.55
CA ILE A 84 -10.63 -9.17 -7.13
C ILE A 84 -11.85 -9.07 -8.06
N GLY A 85 -12.25 -7.86 -8.46
CA GLY A 85 -13.36 -7.64 -9.39
C GLY A 85 -14.74 -7.97 -8.82
N LYS A 86 -14.93 -7.89 -7.49
CA LYS A 86 -16.24 -8.06 -6.84
C LYS A 86 -16.87 -6.70 -6.56
N VAL A 87 -18.06 -6.50 -7.11
CA VAL A 87 -18.88 -5.30 -6.88
C VAL A 87 -20.27 -5.68 -6.38
N LYS A 88 -20.86 -4.83 -5.54
CA LYS A 88 -22.19 -5.07 -4.96
C LYS A 88 -23.27 -4.46 -5.86
N LYS A 89 -24.17 -5.28 -6.40
CA LYS A 89 -25.35 -4.86 -7.18
C LYS A 89 -26.61 -5.47 -6.58
N LEU A 90 -27.61 -4.63 -6.25
CA LEU A 90 -28.88 -5.08 -5.65
C LEU A 90 -28.66 -6.08 -4.50
N ASP A 91 -27.77 -5.70 -3.58
CA ASP A 91 -27.32 -6.48 -2.42
C ASP A 91 -26.41 -7.70 -2.71
N LYS A 92 -26.28 -8.15 -3.96
CA LYS A 92 -25.45 -9.30 -4.34
C LYS A 92 -24.06 -8.90 -4.85
N TRP A 93 -23.04 -9.67 -4.47
CA TRP A 93 -21.72 -9.59 -5.09
C TRP A 93 -21.73 -10.24 -6.48
N VAL A 94 -21.31 -9.49 -7.50
CA VAL A 94 -21.15 -9.98 -8.87
C VAL A 94 -19.71 -9.79 -9.33
N GLY A 95 -19.22 -10.71 -10.17
CA GLY A 95 -17.95 -10.53 -10.87
C GLY A 95 -18.08 -9.45 -11.92
N THR A 96 -17.15 -8.50 -11.95
CA THR A 96 -16.94 -7.63 -13.11
C THR A 96 -16.10 -8.41 -14.10
N THR A 97 -16.70 -8.90 -15.19
CA THR A 97 -15.89 -9.31 -16.34
C THR A 97 -15.10 -8.09 -16.81
N PRO A 98 -13.79 -8.21 -17.08
CA PRO A 98 -13.11 -7.22 -17.90
C PRO A 98 -13.91 -7.11 -19.19
N VAL A 99 -14.44 -5.91 -19.46
CA VAL A 99 -14.92 -5.60 -20.79
C VAL A 99 -13.63 -5.40 -21.58
N ASP A 100 -13.14 -6.47 -22.20
CA ASP A 100 -11.98 -6.41 -23.07
C ASP A 100 -12.26 -5.34 -24.13
N GLY A 101 -11.37 -4.35 -24.21
CA GLY A 101 -11.32 -3.32 -25.23
C GLY A 101 -10.04 -3.44 -26.03
#